data_AF-A0AAU2BX80-F1
#
_entry.id   AF-A0AAU2BX80-F1
#
_cell.length_a   1.000
_cell.length_b   1.000
_cell.length_c   1.000
_cell.angle_alpha   90.00
_cell.angle_beta   90.00
_cell.angle_gamma   90.00
#
_symmetry.space_group_name_H-M   'P 1'
#
loop_
_entity.id
_entity.type
_entity.pdbx_description
1 polymer ?
#
loop_
_entity_poly.entity_id
_entity_poly.type
_entity_poly.pdbx_seq_one_letter_code
_entity_poly.pdbx_strand_id
1 'polypeptide(L)'
;MTLPGLTTTDNIDTVINWGLGTDSTAYLAKMLTDPTAYGIDLDRTVVLYMATGSEWPETRLLVEEFMLPLLREHGVRFVQLARNGRLAADGITVLDDSRNTERLLTAQTAIRYVAAAYPERTARLPR
;
A
#
# COMPACT_ATOMS: atom_id res chain seq x y z
N MET A 1 3.89 14.01 -12.66
CA MET A 1 3.39 14.24 -11.29
C MET A 1 4.31 13.50 -10.35
N THR A 2 5.05 14.21 -9.50
CA THR A 2 5.93 13.61 -8.47
C THR A 2 5.13 13.46 -7.19
N LEU A 3 5.04 12.23 -6.66
CA LEU A 3 4.38 11.95 -5.39
C LEU A 3 5.40 12.16 -4.25
N PRO A 4 5.13 13.06 -3.28
CA PRO A 4 6.01 13.23 -2.13
C PRO A 4 6.22 11.89 -1.41
N GLY A 5 7.48 11.53 -1.16
CA GLY A 5 7.86 10.26 -0.51
C GLY A 5 8.05 9.07 -1.45
N LEU A 6 7.74 9.19 -2.75
CA LEU A 6 7.96 8.13 -3.72
C LEU A 6 9.27 8.33 -4.50
N THR A 7 10.23 7.44 -4.30
CA THR A 7 11.43 7.36 -5.15
C THR A 7 11.10 6.64 -6.45
N THR A 8 11.32 7.32 -7.58
CA THR A 8 11.11 6.81 -8.96
C THR A 8 12.41 6.33 -9.60
N THR A 9 13.43 6.06 -8.80
CA THR A 9 14.77 5.63 -9.24
C THR A 9 14.83 4.20 -9.75
N ASP A 10 13.76 3.43 -9.58
CA ASP A 10 13.75 1.99 -9.84
C ASP A 10 13.16 1.70 -11.22
N ASN A 11 13.77 0.76 -11.95
CA ASN A 11 13.25 0.25 -13.22
C ASN A 11 12.10 -0.73 -12.95
N ILE A 12 10.94 -0.20 -12.54
CA ILE A 12 9.72 -0.97 -12.24
C ILE A 12 8.99 -1.35 -13.53
N ASP A 13 8.72 -2.65 -13.69
CA ASP A 13 7.94 -3.18 -14.82
C ASP A 13 6.52 -3.56 -14.43
N THR A 14 6.33 -3.98 -13.18
CA THR A 14 5.05 -4.52 -12.73
C THR A 14 4.53 -3.78 -11.51
N VAL A 15 3.24 -3.43 -11.54
CA VAL A 15 2.52 -2.88 -10.40
C VAL A 15 1.32 -3.76 -10.10
N ILE A 16 1.29 -4.32 -8.88
CA ILE A 16 0.17 -5.14 -8.39
C ILE A 16 -0.66 -4.27 -7.45
N ASN A 17 -1.91 -4.00 -7.81
CA ASN A 17 -2.86 -3.38 -6.90
C ASN A 17 -3.51 -4.46 -6.03
N TRP A 18 -3.30 -4.36 -4.72
CA TRP A 18 -3.83 -5.30 -3.74
C TRP A 18 -4.87 -4.63 -2.84
N GLY A 19 -6.14 -4.98 -3.06
CA GLY A 19 -7.30 -4.43 -2.34
C GLY A 19 -7.69 -5.19 -1.06
N LEU A 20 -6.83 -6.09 -0.58
CA LEU A 20 -7.07 -6.97 0.59
C LEU A 20 -8.26 -7.94 0.46
N GLY A 21 -8.91 -8.00 -0.70
CA GLY A 21 -9.97 -8.98 -0.99
C GLY A 21 -9.40 -10.35 -1.34
N THR A 22 -10.19 -11.40 -1.11
CA THR A 22 -9.79 -12.81 -1.30
C THR A 22 -9.09 -13.07 -2.62
N ASP A 23 -9.66 -12.62 -3.75
CA ASP A 23 -9.08 -12.88 -5.08
C ASP A 23 -7.74 -12.16 -5.27
N SER A 24 -7.67 -10.89 -4.89
CA SER A 24 -6.43 -10.11 -5.00
C SER A 24 -5.33 -10.63 -4.07
N THR A 25 -5.70 -11.16 -2.91
CA THR A 25 -4.77 -11.81 -1.97
C THR A 25 -4.28 -13.15 -2.51
N ALA A 26 -5.18 -13.98 -3.05
CA ALA A 26 -4.81 -15.27 -3.64
C ALA A 26 -3.95 -15.09 -4.89
N TYR A 27 -4.25 -14.09 -5.72
CA TYR A 27 -3.41 -13.68 -6.85
C TYR A 27 -2.02 -13.29 -6.36
N LEU A 28 -1.92 -12.36 -5.40
CA LEU A 28 -0.64 -11.89 -4.89
C LEU A 28 0.18 -13.03 -4.29
N ALA A 29 -0.43 -13.90 -3.48
CA ALA A 29 0.24 -15.06 -2.91
C ALA A 29 0.82 -15.97 -4.00
N LYS A 30 0.06 -16.27 -5.06
CA LYS A 30 0.56 -17.07 -6.19
C LYS A 30 1.75 -16.43 -6.89
N MET A 31 1.69 -15.12 -7.15
CA MET A 31 2.80 -14.39 -7.78
C MET A 31 4.06 -14.39 -6.91
N LEU A 32 3.91 -14.31 -5.58
CA LEU A 32 5.04 -14.34 -4.65
C LEU A 32 5.68 -15.73 -4.56
N THR A 33 4.87 -16.80 -4.54
CA THR A 33 5.37 -18.16 -4.36
C THR A 33 5.95 -18.79 -5.62
N ASP A 34 5.54 -18.34 -6.82
CA ASP A 34 6.08 -18.83 -8.09
C ASP A 34 6.15 -17.71 -9.15
N PRO A 35 6.97 -16.68 -8.93
CA PRO A 35 7.01 -15.51 -9.81
C PRO A 35 7.43 -15.86 -11.24
N THR A 36 8.33 -16.84 -11.40
CA THR A 36 8.83 -17.27 -12.70
C THR A 36 7.74 -17.91 -13.57
N ALA A 37 6.82 -18.70 -12.99
CA ALA A 37 5.71 -19.28 -13.73
C ALA A 37 4.76 -18.21 -14.33
N TYR A 38 4.80 -16.99 -13.80
CA TYR A 38 3.99 -15.88 -14.27
C TYR A 38 4.80 -14.77 -14.95
N GLY A 39 6.10 -15.00 -15.20
CA GLY A 39 6.98 -14.01 -15.85
C GLY A 39 7.19 -12.74 -15.03
N ILE A 40 7.12 -12.85 -13.70
CA ILE A 40 7.26 -11.73 -12.76
C ILE A 40 8.70 -11.65 -12.25
N ASP A 41 9.27 -10.45 -12.31
CA ASP A 41 10.51 -10.10 -11.61
C ASP A 41 10.14 -9.31 -10.35
N LEU A 42 10.31 -9.92 -9.18
CA LEU A 42 9.93 -9.35 -7.89
C LEU A 42 10.77 -8.13 -7.49
N ASP A 43 12.00 -8.00 -7.98
CA ASP A 43 12.83 -6.82 -7.73
C ASP A 43 12.32 -5.59 -8.47
N ARG A 44 11.66 -5.83 -9.62
CA ARG A 44 11.04 -4.83 -10.49
C ARG A 44 9.52 -4.76 -10.32
N THR A 45 9.00 -5.31 -9.23
CA THR A 45 7.59 -5.31 -8.88
C THR A 45 7.31 -4.43 -7.66
N VAL A 46 6.22 -3.66 -7.74
CA VAL A 46 5.67 -2.90 -6.62
C VAL A 46 4.27 -3.39 -6.30
N VAL A 47 4.02 -3.71 -5.04
CA VAL A 47 2.67 -3.98 -4.53
C VAL A 47 2.11 -2.69 -3.93
N LEU A 48 0.96 -2.25 -4.42
CA LEU A 48 0.25 -1.07 -3.94
C LEU A 48 -0.96 -1.47 -3.12
N TYR A 49 -1.11 -0.86 -1.95
CA TYR A 49 -2.33 -0.90 -1.16
C TYR A 49 -2.80 0.54 -0.88
N MET A 50 -4.11 0.77 -1.00
CA MET A 50 -4.74 2.05 -0.69
C MET A 50 -5.57 1.90 0.58
N ALA A 51 -5.20 2.61 1.64
CA ALA A 51 -6.00 2.70 2.85
C ALA A 51 -7.26 3.54 2.58
N THR A 52 -8.43 2.90 2.67
CA THR A 52 -9.75 3.52 2.48
C THR A 52 -10.50 3.75 3.78
N GLY A 53 -10.07 3.10 4.88
CA GLY A 53 -10.63 3.31 6.23
C GLY A 53 -11.82 2.42 6.56
N SER A 54 -12.16 1.53 5.65
CA SER A 54 -13.24 0.54 5.78
C SER A 54 -12.68 -0.87 5.97
N GLU A 55 -11.39 -1.00 6.28
CA GLU A 55 -10.77 -2.30 6.50
C GLU A 55 -11.25 -2.91 7.83
N TRP A 56 -11.73 -4.15 7.76
CA TRP A 56 -12.14 -4.88 8.96
C TRP A 56 -10.92 -5.20 9.83
N PRO A 57 -11.02 -5.10 11.17
CA PRO A 57 -9.94 -5.48 12.08
C PRO A 57 -9.39 -6.88 11.81
N GLU A 58 -10.25 -7.83 11.46
CA GLU A 58 -9.89 -9.21 11.14
C GLU A 58 -9.07 -9.30 9.85
N THR A 59 -9.43 -8.53 8.82
CA THR A 59 -8.63 -8.44 7.58
C THR A 59 -7.22 -7.95 7.88
N ARG A 60 -7.11 -6.92 8.74
CA ARG A 60 -5.81 -6.41 9.15
C ARG A 60 -4.98 -7.49 9.87
N LEU A 61 -5.59 -8.24 10.79
CA LEU A 61 -4.90 -9.32 11.51
C LEU A 61 -4.36 -10.37 10.53
N LEU A 62 -5.19 -10.84 9.61
CA LEU A 62 -4.79 -11.82 8.59
C LEU A 62 -3.67 -11.29 7.68
N VAL A 63 -3.72 -10.01 7.32
CA VAL A 63 -2.66 -9.38 6.52
C VAL A 63 -1.34 -9.33 7.28
N GLU A 64 -1.36 -8.85 8.53
CA GLU A 64 -0.15 -8.77 9.36
C GLU A 64 0.41 -10.15 9.70
N GLU A 65 -0.44 -11.17 9.83
CA GLU A 65 -0.05 -12.55 10.16
C GLU A 65 0.49 -13.34 8.97
N PHE A 66 -0.12 -13.21 7.78
CA PHE A 66 0.21 -14.08 6.64
C PHE A 66 0.89 -13.34 5.49
N MET A 67 0.34 -12.20 5.08
CA MET A 67 0.76 -11.55 3.83
C MET A 67 1.97 -10.64 4.01
N LEU A 68 2.06 -9.86 5.09
CA LEU A 68 3.24 -9.02 5.34
C LEU A 68 4.51 -9.86 5.54
N PRO A 69 4.52 -10.96 6.31
CA PRO A 69 5.68 -11.85 6.36
C PRO A 69 6.09 -12.36 4.99
N LEU A 70 5.15 -12.80 4.15
CA LEU A 70 5.44 -13.30 2.81
C LEU A 70 6.04 -12.21 1.90
N LEU A 71 5.49 -11.00 1.93
CA LEU A 71 6.06 -9.85 1.19
C LEU A 71 7.50 -9.55 1.60
N ARG A 72 7.79 -9.60 2.91
CA ARG A 72 9.13 -9.38 3.46
C ARG A 72 10.09 -10.51 3.11
N GLU A 73 9.64 -11.76 3.20
CA GLU A 73 10.43 -12.95 2.84
C GLU A 73 10.91 -12.86 1.39
N HIS A 74 10.04 -12.43 0.49
CA HIS A 74 10.37 -12.20 -0.91
C HIS A 74 10.98 -10.82 -1.20
N GLY A 75 11.16 -9.99 -0.18
CA GLY A 75 11.75 -8.66 -0.28
C GLY A 75 11.01 -7.71 -1.23
N VAL A 76 9.73 -7.92 -1.52
CA VAL A 76 8.98 -7.12 -2.50
C VAL A 76 8.69 -5.72 -1.97
N ARG A 77 8.83 -4.70 -2.84
CA ARG A 77 8.50 -3.32 -2.48
C ARG A 77 6.99 -3.19 -2.28
N PHE A 78 6.59 -2.88 -1.05
CA PHE A 78 5.20 -2.66 -0.67
C PHE A 78 4.99 -1.18 -0.32
N VAL A 79 4.01 -0.56 -0.98
CA VAL A 79 3.70 0.86 -0.80
C VAL A 79 2.25 1.00 -0.33
N GLN A 80 2.10 1.68 0.81
CA GLN A 80 0.82 1.99 1.41
C GLN A 80 0.47 3.44 1.10
N LEU A 81 -0.70 3.65 0.51
CA LEU A 81 -1.16 4.95 0.04
C LEU A 81 -2.44 5.37 0.77
N ALA A 82 -2.71 6.67 0.80
CA ALA A 82 -4.02 7.20 1.14
C ALA A 82 -4.41 8.36 0.24
N ARG A 83 -5.71 8.54 0.06
CA ARG A 83 -6.25 9.77 -0.52
C ARG A 83 -6.30 10.86 0.53
N ASN A 84 -5.91 12.07 0.17
CA ASN A 84 -6.02 13.24 1.05
C ASN A 84 -7.46 13.79 1.14
N GLY A 85 -8.36 13.29 0.30
CA GLY A 85 -9.76 13.70 0.24
C GLY A 85 -10.52 13.06 -0.93
N ARG A 86 -11.80 13.41 -1.04
CA ARG A 86 -12.72 12.86 -2.05
C ARG A 86 -12.46 13.38 -3.47
N LEU A 87 -11.78 14.52 -3.62
CA LEU A 87 -11.49 15.10 -4.94
C LEU A 87 -10.13 14.62 -5.43
N ALA A 88 -9.98 14.50 -6.76
CA ALA A 88 -8.67 14.20 -7.35
C ALA A 88 -7.62 15.29 -7.02
N ALA A 89 -8.05 16.55 -6.95
CA ALA A 89 -7.21 17.70 -6.59
C ALA A 89 -6.67 17.64 -5.15
N ASP A 90 -7.28 16.84 -4.28
CA ASP A 90 -6.78 16.65 -2.91
C ASP A 90 -5.47 15.83 -2.92
N GLY A 91 -5.27 14.98 -3.95
CA GLY A 91 -4.05 14.21 -4.17
C GLY A 91 -3.97 12.93 -3.35
N ILE A 92 -2.80 12.28 -3.43
CA ILE A 92 -2.46 11.02 -2.79
C ILE A 92 -1.22 11.24 -1.93
N THR A 93 -1.18 10.63 -0.76
CA THR A 93 -0.02 10.60 0.14
C THR A 93 0.50 9.18 0.26
N VAL A 94 1.82 9.02 0.23
CA VAL A 94 2.51 7.78 0.57
C VAL A 94 2.63 7.71 2.09
N LEU A 95 2.10 6.65 2.70
CA LEU A 95 2.11 6.42 4.14
C LEU A 95 3.33 5.60 4.57
N ASP A 96 3.71 4.63 3.73
CA ASP A 96 4.84 3.73 3.92
C ASP A 96 5.29 3.25 2.54
N ASP A 97 6.61 3.13 2.36
CA ASP A 97 7.26 2.61 1.15
C ASP A 97 8.47 1.80 1.61
N SER A 98 8.33 0.49 1.64
CA SER A 98 9.30 -0.39 2.29
C SER A 98 9.28 -1.79 1.70
N ARG A 99 10.39 -2.51 1.87
CA ARG A 99 10.49 -3.96 1.64
C ARG A 99 10.36 -4.76 2.95
N ASN A 100 10.23 -4.07 4.09
CA ASN A 100 10.24 -4.63 5.44
C ASN A 100 9.01 -4.23 6.28
N THR A 101 7.88 -3.90 5.64
CA THR A 101 6.67 -3.43 6.34
C THR A 101 6.16 -4.43 7.37
N GLU A 102 6.02 -3.98 8.62
CA GLU A 102 5.53 -4.82 9.73
C GLU A 102 4.05 -4.59 10.08
N ARG A 103 3.49 -3.47 9.63
CA ARG A 103 2.13 -3.04 10.01
C ARG A 103 1.36 -2.56 8.80
N LEU A 104 0.09 -2.96 8.73
CA LEU A 104 -0.85 -2.40 7.78
C LEU A 104 -1.42 -1.09 8.34
N LEU A 105 -1.17 0.01 7.65
CA LEU A 105 -1.67 1.33 7.99
C LEU A 105 -3.12 1.47 7.53
N THR A 106 -3.97 1.93 8.42
CA THR A 106 -5.38 2.20 8.11
C THR A 106 -5.59 3.68 7.80
N ALA A 107 -6.74 4.02 7.22
CA ALA A 107 -7.02 5.43 6.96
C ALA A 107 -7.07 6.28 8.25
N GLN A 108 -7.37 5.69 9.42
CA GLN A 108 -7.28 6.41 10.69
C GLN A 108 -5.85 6.90 10.98
N THR A 109 -4.85 6.06 10.68
CA THR A 109 -3.44 6.45 10.78
C THR A 109 -3.07 7.45 9.70
N ALA A 110 -3.57 7.26 8.48
CA ALA A 110 -3.38 8.18 7.36
C ALA A 110 -3.94 9.58 7.64
N ILE A 111 -5.15 9.68 8.19
CA ILE A 111 -5.81 10.93 8.57
C ILE A 111 -4.96 11.69 9.58
N ARG A 112 -4.42 11.00 10.60
CA ARG A 112 -3.51 11.62 11.56
C ARG A 112 -2.23 12.12 10.90
N TYR A 113 -1.68 11.34 9.97
CA TYR A 113 -0.47 11.71 9.25
C TYR A 113 -0.69 12.93 8.34
N VAL A 114 -1.76 12.92 7.52
CA VAL A 114 -2.14 14.02 6.63
C VAL A 114 -2.51 15.26 7.44
N ALA A 115 -3.24 15.12 8.55
CA ALA A 115 -3.58 16.25 9.41
C ALA A 115 -2.34 16.90 10.06
N ALA A 116 -1.33 16.10 10.42
CA ALA A 116 -0.08 16.60 10.97
C ALA A 116 0.84 17.21 9.89
N ALA A 117 0.91 16.60 8.71
CA ALA A 117 1.78 17.03 7.62
C ALA A 117 1.23 18.23 6.82
N TYR A 118 -0.11 18.38 6.77
CA TYR A 118 -0.81 19.42 6.00
C TYR A 118 -1.94 20.04 6.85
N PRO A 119 -1.61 20.76 7.93
CA PRO A 119 -2.59 21.28 8.89
C PRO A 119 -3.63 22.19 8.23
N GLU A 120 -3.26 22.93 7.19
CA GLU A 120 -4.15 23.81 6.41
C GLU A 120 -5.22 23.07 5.60
N ARG A 121 -5.08 21.76 5.38
CA ARG A 121 -6.04 20.92 4.64
C ARG A 121 -7.02 20.16 5.53
N THR A 122 -6.85 20.23 6.85
CA THR A 122 -7.69 19.51 7.84
C THR A 122 -9.16 19.94 7.84
N ALA A 123 -9.48 21.15 7.37
CA ALA A 123 -10.84 21.67 7.29
C ALA A 123 -11.78 20.92 6.31
N ARG A 124 -11.27 19.95 5.53
CA ARG A 124 -12.04 19.17 4.53
C ARG A 124 -12.16 17.68 4.83
N LEU A 125 -11.62 17.20 5.95
CA LEU A 125 -11.76 15.81 6.36
C LEU A 125 -13.18 15.58 6.90
N PRO A 126 -13.90 14.50 6.49
CA PRO A 126 -15.18 14.17 7.09
C PRO A 126 -14.98 13.84 8.58
N ARG A 127 -15.91 14.35 9.42
CA ARG A 127 -15.98 14.02 10.84
C ARG A 127 -16.36 12.56 11.06
#